data_AF-K5XHU3-F1
#
_entry.id   AF-K5XHU3-F1
#
_cell.length_a   1.000
_cell.length_b   1.000
_cell.length_c   1.000
_cell.angle_alpha   90.00
_cell.angle_beta   90.00
_cell.angle_gamma   90.00
#
_symmetry.space_group_name_H-M   'P 1'
#
loop_
_entity.id
_entity.type
_entity.pdbx_description
1 polymer ?
#
loop_
_entity_poly.entity_id
_entity_poly.type
_entity_poly.pdbx_seq_one_letter_code
_entity_poly.pdbx_strand_id
1 'polypeptide(L)'
;MMATIFREMIQDGSLANYMDDFIIPAKDDEELEARTIRFLKIAEKHNLSFKRTKCEFNVSSTTVLGTVIGNGKATMEEEKVKAIRDWAVPTTVKQVESF
;
A
#
# COMPACT_ATOMS: atom_id res chain seq x y z
N MET A 1 -13.22 -10.21 -8.96
CA MET A 1 -13.75 -9.14 -8.10
C MET A 1 -12.58 -8.23 -7.70
N MET A 2 -12.75 -6.91 -7.80
CA MET A 2 -11.73 -5.84 -7.75
C MET A 2 -10.58 -5.88 -8.78
N ALA A 3 -9.82 -6.97 -8.88
CA ALA A 3 -8.66 -7.07 -9.78
C ALA A 3 -8.99 -6.89 -11.28
N THR A 4 -10.26 -7.04 -11.67
CA THR A 4 -10.70 -6.82 -13.06
C THR A 4 -10.96 -5.35 -13.37
N ILE A 5 -11.37 -4.54 -12.38
CA ILE A 5 -11.77 -3.14 -12.59
C ILE A 5 -10.55 -2.29 -12.96
N PHE A 6 -9.44 -2.48 -12.24
CA PHE A 6 -8.20 -1.74 -12.46
C PHE A 6 -7.15 -2.55 -13.20
N ARG A 7 -7.53 -3.61 -13.93
CA ARG A 7 -6.59 -4.53 -14.57
C ARG A 7 -5.59 -3.81 -15.47
N GLU A 8 -6.05 -2.86 -16.28
CA GLU A 8 -5.18 -2.07 -17.16
C GLU A 8 -4.16 -1.26 -16.37
N MET A 9 -4.60 -0.59 -15.30
CA MET A 9 -3.72 0.20 -14.43
C MET A 9 -2.69 -0.67 -13.68
N ILE A 10 -3.06 -1.91 -13.37
CA ILE A 10 -2.15 -2.86 -12.72
C ILE A 10 -1.13 -3.38 -13.72
N GLN A 11 -1.54 -3.66 -14.97
CA GLN A 11 -0.65 -4.16 -16.01
C GLN A 11 0.34 -3.11 -16.52
N ASP A 12 -0.06 -1.84 -16.60
CA ASP A 12 0.81 -0.73 -17.00
C ASP A 12 1.69 -0.20 -15.85
N GLY A 13 1.53 -0.73 -14.64
CA GLY A 13 2.29 -0.34 -13.45
C GLY A 13 1.89 1.00 -12.85
N SER A 14 0.76 1.59 -13.28
CA SER A 14 0.21 2.82 -12.69
C SER A 14 -0.53 2.62 -11.38
N LEU A 15 -0.88 1.38 -11.05
CA LEU A 15 -1.54 1.00 -9.81
C LEU A 15 -0.96 -0.32 -9.29
N ALA A 16 -0.60 -0.35 -8.01
CA ALA A 16 -0.38 -1.59 -7.28
C ALA A 16 -1.49 -1.75 -6.24
N ASN A 17 -1.89 -3.00 -5.94
CA ASN A 17 -2.90 -3.26 -4.93
C ASN A 17 -2.55 -4.47 -4.08
N TYR A 18 -2.99 -4.45 -2.83
CA TYR A 18 -2.99 -5.59 -1.94
C TYR A 18 -4.34 -5.65 -1.21
N MET A 19 -5.17 -6.61 -1.59
CA MET A 19 -6.57 -6.71 -1.12
C MET A 19 -7.32 -5.37 -1.34
N ASP A 20 -7.57 -4.62 -0.27
CA ASP A 20 -8.31 -3.36 -0.26
C ASP A 20 -7.41 -2.11 -0.34
N ASP A 21 -6.09 -2.28 -0.19
CA ASP A 21 -5.13 -1.19 -0.23
C ASP A 21 -4.64 -0.95 -1.67
N PHE A 22 -4.74 0.29 -2.12
CA PHE A 22 -4.30 0.74 -3.44
C PHE A 22 -3.14 1.73 -3.32
N ILE A 23 -2.16 1.57 -4.19
CA ILE A 23 -0.95 2.40 -4.25
C ILE A 23 -0.80 2.92 -5.68
N ILE A 24 -0.71 4.24 -5.83
CA ILE A 24 -0.49 4.89 -7.13
C ILE A 24 0.93 5.45 -7.12
N PRO A 25 1.93 4.70 -7.64
CA PRO A 25 3.29 5.23 -7.76
C PRO A 25 3.36 6.25 -8.91
N ALA A 26 4.26 7.21 -8.80
CA ALA A 26 4.57 8.17 -9.86
C ALA A 26 6.01 8.68 -9.70
N LYS A 27 6.58 9.25 -10.78
CA LYS A 27 7.93 9.85 -10.75
C LYS A 27 7.92 11.32 -10.38
N ASP A 28 6.83 12.01 -10.70
CA ASP A 28 6.60 13.43 -10.47
C ASP A 28 5.13 13.70 -10.11
N ASP A 29 4.86 14.91 -9.63
CA ASP A 29 3.53 15.31 -9.14
C ASP A 29 2.49 15.36 -10.26
N GLU A 30 2.89 15.73 -11.49
CA GLU A 30 2.00 15.81 -12.64
C GLU A 30 1.50 14.41 -13.05
N GLU A 31 2.41 13.43 -13.12
CA GLU A 31 2.08 12.03 -13.35
C GLU A 31 1.22 11.47 -12.23
N LEU A 32 1.52 11.81 -10.97
CA LEU A 32 0.73 11.36 -9.82
C LEU A 32 -0.70 11.87 -9.88
N GLU A 33 -0.88 13.16 -10.18
CA GLU A 33 -2.20 13.78 -10.33
C GLU A 33 -2.98 13.12 -11.46
N ALA A 34 -2.37 12.96 -12.63
CA ALA A 34 -3.01 12.34 -13.79
C ALA A 34 -3.47 10.89 -13.51
N ARG A 35 -2.60 10.09 -12.88
CA ARG A 35 -2.92 8.70 -12.48
C ARG A 35 -4.02 8.66 -11.42
N THR A 36 -3.98 9.55 -10.44
CA THR A 36 -4.99 9.66 -9.37
C THR A 36 -6.36 10.02 -9.93
N ILE A 37 -6.44 10.99 -10.84
CA ILE A 37 -7.69 11.37 -11.51
C ILE A 37 -8.25 10.19 -12.33
N ARG A 38 -7.40 9.47 -13.07
CA ARG A 38 -7.81 8.27 -13.81
C ARG A 38 -8.37 7.19 -12.88
N PHE A 39 -7.68 6.92 -11.78
CA PHE A 39 -8.11 5.96 -10.77
C PHE A 39 -9.49 6.31 -10.19
N LEU A 40 -9.68 7.57 -9.76
CA LEU A 40 -10.93 8.03 -9.17
C LEU A 40 -12.10 7.98 -10.15
N LYS A 41 -11.88 8.30 -11.43
CA LYS A 41 -12.92 8.17 -12.49
C LYS A 41 -13.38 6.73 -12.68
N ILE A 42 -12.44 5.77 -12.68
CA ILE A 42 -12.78 4.35 -12.78
C ILE A 42 -13.52 3.90 -11.51
N ALA A 43 -13.05 4.32 -10.34
CA ALA A 43 -13.70 4.00 -9.07
C ALA A 43 -15.14 4.52 -9.00
N GLU A 44 -15.37 5.76 -9.42
CA GLU A 44 -16.70 6.37 -9.51
C GLU A 44 -17.63 5.58 -10.45
N LYS A 45 -17.15 5.23 -11.65
CA LYS A 45 -17.92 4.43 -12.62
C LYS A 45 -18.38 3.07 -12.05
N HIS A 46 -17.62 2.52 -11.11
CA HIS A 46 -17.90 1.23 -10.48
C HIS A 46 -18.52 1.37 -9.07
N ASN A 47 -18.94 2.57 -8.66
CA ASN A 47 -19.53 2.87 -7.35
C ASN A 47 -18.66 2.45 -6.15
N LEU A 48 -17.34 2.56 -6.29
CA LEU A 48 -16.40 2.30 -5.21
C LEU A 48 -16.31 3.52 -4.28
N SER A 49 -16.38 3.27 -2.97
CA SER A 49 -16.25 4.30 -1.94
C SER A 49 -14.98 4.07 -1.14
N PHE A 50 -14.19 5.13 -0.92
CA PHE A 50 -12.99 5.07 -0.09
C PHE A 50 -13.19 5.87 1.20
N LYS A 51 -12.67 5.34 2.30
CA LYS A 51 -12.70 6.05 3.58
C LYS A 51 -11.62 7.13 3.58
N ARG A 52 -12.02 8.40 3.37
CA ARG A 52 -11.09 9.55 3.28
C ARG A 52 -10.09 9.62 4.45
N THR A 53 -10.47 9.24 5.66
CA THR A 53 -9.58 9.25 6.84
C THR A 53 -8.46 8.21 6.79
N LYS A 54 -8.50 7.26 5.84
CA LYS A 54 -7.48 6.22 5.62
C LYS A 54 -6.70 6.44 4.32
N CYS A 55 -7.03 7.48 3.55
CA CYS A 55 -6.38 7.76 2.28
C CYS A 55 -5.34 8.85 2.46
N GLU A 56 -4.14 8.61 1.94
CA GLU A 56 -3.07 9.58 1.83
C GLU A 56 -2.93 10.00 0.37
N PHE A 57 -2.81 11.30 0.11
CA PHE A 57 -2.71 11.86 -1.24
C PHE A 57 -1.49 12.76 -1.34
N ASN A 58 -0.80 12.70 -2.48
CA ASN A 58 0.36 13.53 -2.79
C ASN A 58 1.45 13.52 -1.71
N VAL A 59 1.82 12.32 -1.25
CA VAL A 59 2.87 12.10 -0.25
C VAL A 59 4.13 11.53 -0.90
N SER A 60 5.30 11.99 -0.47
CA SER A 60 6.60 11.49 -0.96
C SER A 60 6.97 10.12 -0.39
N SER A 61 6.37 9.75 0.74
CA SER A 61 6.48 8.43 1.35
C SER A 61 5.19 8.05 2.09
N THR A 62 4.83 6.78 2.08
CA THR A 62 3.67 6.23 2.80
C THR A 62 3.98 4.84 3.35
N THR A 63 3.25 4.42 4.39
CA THR A 63 3.38 3.08 4.96
C THR A 63 2.31 2.16 4.39
N VAL A 64 2.72 1.13 3.67
CA VAL A 64 1.81 0.11 3.11
C VAL A 64 2.27 -1.27 3.57
N LEU A 65 1.36 -2.02 4.20
CA LEU A 65 1.62 -3.34 4.79
C LEU A 65 2.77 -3.35 5.83
N GLY A 66 3.04 -2.19 6.46
CA GLY A 66 4.16 -1.99 7.38
C GLY A 66 5.53 -1.89 6.69
N THR A 67 5.53 -1.61 5.39
CA THR A 67 6.70 -1.17 4.65
C THR A 67 6.50 0.32 4.33
N VAL A 68 7.46 1.14 4.72
CA VAL A 68 7.56 2.53 4.29
C VAL A 68 8.08 2.54 2.86
N ILE A 69 7.28 3.04 1.93
CA ILE A 69 7.59 3.17 0.51
C ILE A 69 7.73 4.65 0.19
N GLY A 70 8.87 5.07 -0.36
CA GLY A 70 9.10 6.46 -0.77
C GLY A 70 10.49 6.67 -1.36
N ASN A 71 10.65 7.70 -2.20
CA ASN A 71 11.93 8.07 -2.82
C ASN A 71 12.68 6.90 -3.48
N GLY A 72 11.94 5.99 -4.14
CA GLY A 72 12.51 4.80 -4.80
C GLY A 72 13.05 3.73 -3.85
N LYS A 73 12.75 3.82 -2.56
CA LYS A 73 13.15 2.85 -1.53
C LYS A 73 11.92 2.26 -0.86
N ALA A 74 12.05 0.99 -0.49
CA ALA A 74 11.11 0.30 0.39
C ALA A 74 11.91 -0.11 1.64
N THR A 75 11.49 0.38 2.79
CA THR A 75 12.11 0.09 4.09
C THR A 75 11.06 -0.42 5.05
N MET A 76 11.39 -1.40 5.87
CA MET A 76 10.46 -1.88 6.91
C MET A 76 10.22 -0.79 7.95
N GLU A 77 9.00 -0.71 8.46
CA GLU A 77 8.66 0.18 9.56
C GLU A 77 9.45 -0.19 10.82
N GLU A 78 10.10 0.80 11.45
CA GLU A 78 10.98 0.57 12.60
C GLU A 78 10.21 -0.09 13.77
N GLU A 79 8.92 0.20 13.94
CA GLU A 79 8.09 -0.44 14.97
C GLU A 79 7.94 -1.95 14.73
N LYS A 80 7.71 -2.39 13.49
CA LYS A 80 7.68 -3.81 13.14
C LYS A 80 9.04 -4.48 13.32
N VAL A 81 10.12 -3.80 12.93
CA VAL A 81 11.48 -4.31 13.14
C VAL A 81 11.80 -4.44 14.63
N LYS A 82 11.40 -3.44 15.41
CA LYS A 82 11.58 -3.42 16.87
C LYS A 82 10.79 -4.54 17.54
N ALA A 83 9.53 -4.77 17.14
CA ALA A 83 8.72 -5.85 17.66
C ALA A 83 9.37 -7.23 17.49
N ILE A 84 10.03 -7.47 16.35
CA ILE A 84 10.79 -8.71 16.11
C ILE A 84 12.12 -8.74 16.88
N ARG A 85 12.85 -7.62 16.94
CA ARG A 85 14.13 -7.52 17.69
C ARG A 85 13.96 -7.71 19.18
N ASP A 86 12.91 -7.13 19.75
CA ASP A 86 12.62 -7.16 21.19
C ASP A 86 11.78 -8.38 21.58
N TRP A 87 11.54 -9.31 20.63
CA TRP A 87 10.73 -10.49 20.87
C TRP A 87 11.41 -11.40 21.89
N ALA A 88 10.67 -11.76 22.95
CA ALA A 88 11.20 -12.60 24.02
C ALA A 88 11.51 -14.01 23.51
N VAL A 89 12.64 -14.59 23.93
CA VAL A 89 13.04 -15.95 23.53
C VAL A 89 11.91 -16.93 23.85
N PRO A 90 11.34 -17.62 22.85
CA PRO A 90 10.24 -18.55 23.08
C PRO A 90 10.72 -19.72 23.93
N THR A 91 9.98 -20.07 24.98
CA THR A 91 10.31 -21.17 25.90
C THR A 91 9.43 -22.40 25.72
N THR A 92 8.42 -22.31 24.85
CA THR A 92 7.47 -23.39 24.58
C THR A 92 7.31 -23.63 23.08
N VAL A 93 6.94 -24.85 22.70
CA VAL A 93 6.69 -25.22 21.30
C VAL A 93 5.65 -24.29 20.66
N LYS A 94 4.55 -23.98 21.36
CA LYS A 94 3.53 -23.05 20.87
C LYS A 94 4.05 -21.64 20.60
N GLN A 95 4.99 -21.15 21.41
CA GLN A 95 5.60 -19.83 21.17
C GLN A 95 6.56 -19.86 19.99
N VAL A 96 7.24 -20.98 19.73
CA VAL A 96 8.06 -21.18 18.54
C VAL A 96 7.19 -21.26 17.28
N GLU A 97 6.05 -21.96 17.34
CA GLU A 97 5.13 -22.10 16.20
C GLU A 97 4.39 -20.81 15.83
N SER A 98 4.24 -19.89 16.78
CA SER A 98 3.60 -18.58 16.57
C SER A 98 4.57 -17.49 16.11
N PHE A 99 5.88 -17.75 16.17
CA PHE A 99 6.92 -16.87 15.66
C PHE A 99 7.10 -17.07 14.15
#